data_AF-A0A2H5YZA7-F1
#
_entry.id   AF-A0A2H5YZA7-F1
#
_cell.length_a   1.000
_cell.length_b   1.000
_cell.length_c   1.000
_cell.angle_alpha   90.00
_cell.angle_beta   90.00
_cell.angle_gamma   90.00
#
_symmetry.space_group_name_H-M   'P 1'
#
loop_
_entity.id
_entity.type
_entity.pdbx_description
1 polymer ?
#
loop_
_entity_poly.entity_id
_entity_poly.type
_entity_poly.pdbx_seq_one_letter_code
_entity_poly.pdbx_strand_id
1 'polypeptide(L)' 'MTVEGYRELPPPAVRNVFDVTGAGDTVLALLAGALACGATPDEALTLAQLAAGIVIGKFGNAQATREELVAAIEEYLA' A
#
# COMPACT_ATOMS: atom_id res chain seq x y z
N MET A 1 -2.34 13.85 -19.46
CA MET A 1 -1.10 13.91 -20.26
C MET A 1 -0.27 12.71 -19.86
N THR A 2 -0.27 11.64 -20.65
CA THR A 2 0.57 10.46 -20.39
C THR A 2 1.93 10.72 -21.01
N VAL A 3 2.94 10.94 -20.18
CA VAL A 3 4.35 10.91 -20.59
C VAL A 3 4.69 9.44 -20.81
N GLU A 4 5.34 9.07 -21.92
CA GLU A 4 5.76 7.67 -22.12
C GLU A 4 6.58 7.19 -20.92
N GLY A 5 6.20 6.03 -20.35
CA GLY A 5 6.83 5.48 -19.14
C GLY A 5 6.30 6.01 -17.81
N TYR A 6 5.39 6.99 -17.79
CA TYR A 6 4.68 7.40 -16.58
C TYR A 6 3.39 6.60 -16.43
N ARG A 7 3.21 6.03 -15.24
CA ARG A 7 1.96 5.38 -14.87
C ARG A 7 1.54 5.84 -13.48
N GLU A 8 0.30 6.26 -13.38
CA GLU A 8 -0.33 6.63 -12.13
C GLU A 8 -1.22 5.49 -11.67
N LEU A 9 -1.03 5.05 -10.42
CA LEU A 9 -1.89 4.09 -9.77
C LEU A 9 -2.62 4.83 -8.64
N PRO A 10 -3.94 5.05 -8.75
CA PRO A 10 -4.68 5.73 -7.70
C PRO A 10 -4.69 4.87 -6.42
N PRO A 11 -4.70 5.49 -5.24
CA PRO A 11 -4.75 4.76 -3.99
C PRO A 11 -6.10 4.02 -3.84
N PRO A 12 -6.10 2.85 -3.19
CA PRO A 12 -7.33 2.18 -2.80
C PRO A 12 -8.14 3.09 -1.87
N ALA A 13 -9.47 2.93 -1.87
CA ALA A 13 -10.35 3.78 -1.08
C ALA A 13 -10.08 3.58 0.42
N VAL A 14 -9.48 4.57 1.09
CA VAL A 14 -9.25 4.53 2.53
C VAL A 14 -10.44 5.12 3.27
N ARG A 15 -11.02 4.34 4.18
CA ARG A 15 -12.11 4.78 5.07
C ARG A 15 -11.51 4.95 6.46
N ASN A 16 -11.44 6.20 6.93
CA ASN A 16 -10.90 6.63 8.24
C ASN A 16 -9.38 6.75 8.29
N VAL A 17 -8.89 7.99 8.18
CA VAL A 17 -7.48 8.37 8.38
C VAL A 17 -7.35 8.98 9.77
N PHE A 18 -6.46 8.42 10.60
CA PHE A 18 -6.23 8.84 11.99
C PHE A 18 -4.83 9.45 12.19
N ASP A 19 -3.77 8.79 11.72
CA ASP A 19 -2.37 9.24 11.87
C ASP A 19 -1.58 8.84 10.63
N VAL A 20 -0.84 9.76 10.02
CA VAL A 20 -0.08 9.49 8.77
C VAL A 20 1.39 9.14 9.03
N THR A 21 1.80 9.10 10.29
CA THR A 21 3.18 8.78 10.70
C THR A 21 3.55 7.36 10.23
N GLY A 22 4.67 7.23 9.52
CA GLY A 22 5.17 5.92 9.06
C GLY A 22 4.51 5.38 7.78
N ALA A 23 3.55 6.10 7.18
CA ALA A 23 2.91 5.69 5.94
C ALA A 23 3.90 5.59 4.78
N GLY A 24 4.78 6.59 4.63
CA GLY A 24 5.82 6.60 3.58
C GLY A 24 6.84 5.48 3.72
N ASP A 25 7.29 5.21 4.95
CA ASP A 25 8.20 4.10 5.25
C ASP A 25 7.55 2.74 4.95
N THR A 26 6.26 2.59 5.27
CA THR A 26 5.47 1.40 4.94
C THR A 26 5.39 1.19 3.42
N VAL A 27 5.10 2.27 2.66
CA VAL A 27 5.08 2.20 1.19
C VAL A 27 6.43 1.75 0.66
N LEU A 28 7.53 2.38 1.09
CA LEU A 28 8.87 2.06 0.61
C LEU A 28 9.28 0.62 0.94
N ALA A 29 9.03 0.16 2.16
CA ALA A 29 9.40 -1.18 2.59
C ALA A 29 8.68 -2.26 1.78
N LEU A 30 7.37 -2.11 1.58
CA LEU A 30 6.54 -3.10 0.89
C LEU A 30 6.76 -3.05 -0.63
N LEU A 31 6.91 -1.85 -1.20
CA LEU A 31 7.24 -1.67 -2.61
C LEU A 31 8.58 -2.34 -2.94
N ALA A 32 9.63 -2.04 -2.16
CA ALA A 32 10.96 -2.63 -2.37
C ALA A 32 10.94 -4.15 -2.16
N GLY A 33 10.27 -4.63 -1.11
CA GLY A 33 10.17 -6.05 -0.81
C GLY A 33 9.44 -6.83 -1.90
N ALA A 34 8.30 -6.33 -2.38
CA ALA A 34 7.53 -6.97 -3.44
C ALA A 34 8.30 -7.00 -4.76
N LEU A 35 8.95 -5.89 -5.14
CA LEU A 35 9.82 -5.84 -6.32
C LEU A 35 10.99 -6.83 -6.21
N ALA A 36 11.63 -6.92 -5.04
CA ALA A 36 12.70 -7.89 -4.79
C ALA A 36 12.23 -9.35 -4.91
N CYS A 37 10.95 -9.61 -4.62
CA CYS A 37 10.30 -10.91 -4.80
C CYS A 37 9.81 -11.16 -6.24
N GLY A 38 10.02 -10.22 -7.17
CA GLY A 38 9.65 -10.37 -8.58
C GLY A 38 8.22 -9.95 -8.92
N ALA A 39 7.53 -9.23 -8.05
CA ALA A 39 6.24 -8.62 -8.38
C ALA A 39 6.40 -7.56 -9.48
N THR A 40 5.36 -7.36 -10.28
CA THR A 40 5.30 -6.23 -11.21
C THR A 40 5.24 -4.90 -10.44
N PRO A 41 5.64 -3.77 -11.06
CA PRO A 41 5.52 -2.45 -10.42
C PRO A 41 4.11 -2.13 -9.92
N ASP A 42 3.08 -2.54 -10.66
CA ASP A 42 1.68 -2.37 -10.26
C ASP A 42 1.33 -3.19 -9.03
N GLU A 43 1.64 -4.48 -9.01
CA GLU A 43 1.36 -5.36 -7.88
C GLU A 43 2.08 -4.87 -6.62
N ALA A 44 3.35 -4.47 -6.76
CA ALA A 44 4.15 -3.95 -5.67
C ALA A 44 3.58 -2.64 -5.12
N LEU A 45 3.17 -1.71 -6.00
CA LEU A 45 2.57 -0.44 -5.59
C LEU A 45 1.16 -0.62 -5.01
N THR A 46 0.35 -1.53 -5.55
CA THR A 46 -0.95 -1.88 -4.97
C THR A 46 -0.79 -2.42 -3.55
N LEU A 47 0.11 -3.40 -3.34
CA LEU A 47 0.39 -3.94 -2.00
C LEU A 47 0.84 -2.85 -1.03
N ALA A 48 1.78 -2.00 -1.46
CA ALA A 48 2.31 -0.91 -0.66
C ALA A 48 1.22 0.11 -0.26
N GLN A 49 0.32 0.45 -1.19
CA GLN A 49 -0.77 1.37 -0.91
C GLN A 49 -1.84 0.78 0.02
N LEU A 50 -2.17 -0.51 -0.11
CA LEU A 50 -3.08 -1.20 0.81
C LEU A 50 -2.49 -1.23 2.23
N ALA A 51 -1.19 -1.55 2.36
CA ALA A 51 -0.48 -1.52 3.64
C ALA A 51 -0.50 -0.14 4.29
N ALA A 52 -0.21 0.91 3.51
CA ALA A 52 -0.25 2.28 4.00
C ALA A 52 -1.65 2.70 4.41
N GLY A 53 -2.69 2.31 3.67
CA GLY A 53 -4.09 2.56 4.01
C GLY A 53 -4.48 1.97 5.38
N ILE A 54 -3.97 0.79 5.72
CA ILE A 54 -4.15 0.16 7.04
C ILE A 54 -3.41 0.94 8.12
N VAL A 55 -2.13 1.28 7.89
CA VAL A 55 -1.29 2.00 8.86
C VAL A 55 -1.90 3.35 9.21
N ILE A 56 -2.38 4.10 8.22
CA ILE A 56 -2.95 5.42 8.48
C ILE A 56 -4.31 5.38 9.19
N GLY A 57 -4.94 4.21 9.25
CA GLY A 57 -6.15 3.97 10.03
C GLY A 57 -5.90 3.70 11.52
N LYS A 58 -4.64 3.71 11.96
CA LYS A 58 -4.23 3.38 13.34
C LYS A 58 -3.57 4.58 14.02
N PHE A 59 -3.46 4.53 15.34
CA PHE A 59 -2.79 5.57 16.13
C PHE A 59 -1.30 5.24 16.33
N GLY A 60 -0.42 6.21 16.06
CA GLY A 60 1.03 6.06 16.18
C GLY A 60 1.66 5.27 15.02
N ASN A 61 2.96 4.95 15.15
CA ASN A 61 3.72 4.17 14.17
C ASN A 61 3.37 2.67 14.20
N ALA A 62 2.08 2.37 14.01
CA ALA A 62 1.55 1.01 13.97
C ALA A 62 1.90 0.35 12.64
N GLN A 63 2.04 -0.98 12.64
CA GLN A 63 2.33 -1.76 11.44
C GLN A 63 1.06 -2.45 10.92
N ALA A 64 1.01 -2.70 9.60
CA ALA A 64 0.03 -3.61 9.01
C ALA A 64 0.41 -5.06 9.31
N THR A 65 -0.53 -5.85 9.82
CA THR A 65 -0.33 -7.29 10.04
C THR A 65 -0.54 -8.06 8.75
N ARG A 66 -0.07 -9.31 8.72
CA ARG A 66 -0.29 -10.20 7.56
C ARG A 66 -1.78 -10.39 7.31
N GLU A 67 -2.56 -10.58 8.36
CA GLU A 67 -4.00 -10.86 8.28
C GLU A 67 -4.76 -9.65 7.71
N GLU A 68 -4.41 -8.44 8.14
CA GLU A 68 -4.98 -7.20 7.60
C GLU A 68 -4.62 -6.99 6.15
N LEU A 69 -3.37 -7.28 5.76
CA LEU A 69 -2.93 -7.20 4.38
C LEU A 69 -3.68 -8.19 3.48
N VAL A 70 -3.82 -9.44 3.93
CA VAL A 70 -4.58 -10.47 3.19
C VAL A 70 -6.03 -10.03 3.01
N ALA A 71 -6.68 -9.58 4.08
CA ALA A 71 -8.07 -9.09 4.01
C ALA A 71 -8.21 -7.90 3.05
N ALA A 72 -7.27 -6.94 3.09
CA ALA A 72 -7.28 -5.79 2.19
C ALA A 72 -7.03 -6.18 0.73
N ILE A 73 -6.19 -7.18 0.46
CA ILE A 73 -5.98 -7.73 -0.87
C ILE A 73 -7.24 -8.44 -1.37
N GLU A 74 -7.88 -9.25 -0.53
CA GLU A 74 -9.14 -9.92 -0.87
C GLU A 74 -10.25 -8.92 -1.18
N GLU A 75 -10.39 -7.84 -0.39
CA GLU A 75 -11.33 -6.75 -0.66
C GLU A 75 -10.99 -6.00 -1.96
N TYR A 76 -9.71 -5.77 -2.25
CA TYR A 76 -9.27 -5.07 -3.47
C TYR A 76 -9.52 -5.88 -4.75
N LEU A 77 -9.47 -7.22 -4.67
CA LEU A 77 -9.66 -8.12 -5.80
C LEU A 77 -11.13 -8.52 -6.03
N ALA A 78 -12.03 -8.16 -5.11
CA ALA A 78 -13.47 -8.43 -5.18
C ALA A 78 -14.20 -7.41 -6.07
#